data_AF-A0A9D6CHL2-F1
#
_entry.id   AF-A0A9D6CHL2-F1
#
_cell.length_a   1.000
_cell.length_b   1.000
_cell.length_c   1.000
_cell.angle_alpha   90.00
_cell.angle_beta   90.00
_cell.angle_gamma   90.00
#
_symmetry.space_group_name_H-M   'P 1'
#
loop_
_entity.id
_entity.type
_entity.pdbx_description
1 polymer ?
#
loop_
_entity_poly.entity_id
_entity_poly.type
_entity_poly.pdbx_seq_one_letter_code
_entity_poly.pdbx_strand_id
1 'polypeptide(L)'
;MGAEAINPPTKGLCPLRLHPRLTAVAIALFLAACGAWQLAEGEARAPAPLREVGVALFSWSPATAARAVVAIEFALAAAVLAAGTRFMNLVAAGAAAFAALACVSRGLSPASGEDSSVLVPIAALALSAGLIFLATQKSEAEARAPRARRVGLSPAWSALAALAAATASAHFTADIPFRDPNAAPPPAPGAAPVREAATRIDLDMRPYDGARFADTPLAKYLPVLVERTRDRDAYIVVYSPSCGTCRTLFIDNFLVPLDDLVLAVAIPLADGAVAAAGDGEPPIECYDCEMISLPAGPAWIVAQPMVLKVENGKLVCVSDRFGGNCLPGSSE
;
A
#
# COMPACT_ATOMS: atom_id res chain seq x y z
N MET A 1 0.36 73.63 -29.07
CA MET A 1 1.30 72.52 -28.79
C MET A 1 0.68 71.66 -27.70
N GLY A 2 0.09 70.53 -28.07
CA GLY A 2 -0.51 69.57 -27.15
C GLY A 2 -0.78 68.30 -27.93
N ALA A 3 0.22 67.43 -28.00
CA ALA A 3 0.14 66.17 -28.72
C ALA A 3 -0.63 65.17 -27.84
N GLU A 4 -1.88 64.93 -28.20
CA GLU A 4 -2.74 63.92 -27.60
C GLU A 4 -2.28 62.54 -28.11
N ALA A 5 -1.62 61.79 -27.24
CA ALA A 5 -1.09 60.46 -27.55
C ALA A 5 -2.25 59.47 -27.71
N ILE A 6 -2.57 59.12 -28.95
CA ILE A 6 -3.52 58.07 -29.31
C ILE A 6 -2.90 56.73 -28.90
N ASN A 7 -3.31 56.21 -27.74
CA ASN A 7 -2.90 54.90 -27.27
C ASN A 7 -3.59 53.83 -28.13
N PRO A 8 -2.85 52.93 -28.82
CA PRO A 8 -3.47 51.90 -29.64
C PRO A 8 -4.28 50.95 -28.75
N PRO A 9 -5.45 50.46 -29.20
CA PRO A 9 -6.20 49.45 -28.49
C PRO A 9 -5.34 48.20 -28.43
N THR A 10 -4.77 47.94 -27.26
CA THR A 10 -4.17 46.65 -26.95
C THR A 10 -5.29 45.63 -27.13
N LYS A 11 -5.19 44.81 -28.19
CA LYS A 11 -6.02 43.62 -28.37
C LYS A 11 -5.67 42.67 -27.23
N GLY A 12 -6.26 42.94 -26.07
CA GLY A 12 -6.13 42.12 -24.89
C GLY A 12 -6.61 40.74 -25.26
N LEU A 13 -5.70 39.76 -25.18
CA LEU A 13 -6.03 38.35 -25.18
C LEU A 13 -7.24 38.18 -24.27
N CYS A 14 -8.37 37.84 -24.87
CA CYS A 14 -9.64 37.70 -24.16
C CYS A 14 -9.40 36.68 -23.04
N PRO A 15 -9.44 37.06 -21.75
CA PRO A 15 -9.23 36.10 -20.70
C PRO A 15 -10.36 35.09 -20.81
N LEU A 16 -10.01 33.84 -21.09
CA LEU A 16 -10.93 32.70 -21.08
C LEU A 16 -11.51 32.58 -19.67
N ARG A 17 -12.62 33.27 -19.43
CA ARG A 17 -13.34 33.24 -18.16
C ARG A 17 -14.14 31.94 -18.10
N LEU A 18 -13.53 30.91 -17.54
CA LEU A 18 -14.20 29.64 -17.29
C LEU A 18 -15.28 29.81 -16.20
N HIS A 19 -16.42 29.14 -16.42
CA HIS A 19 -17.48 29.02 -15.44
C HIS A 19 -16.95 28.26 -14.20
N PRO A 20 -17.31 28.62 -12.94
CA PRO A 20 -16.77 27.99 -11.73
C PRO A 20 -16.98 26.46 -11.66
N ARG A 21 -18.07 25.97 -12.28
CA ARG A 21 -18.31 24.53 -12.44
C ARG A 21 -17.30 23.85 -13.38
N LEU A 22 -16.87 24.52 -14.45
CA LEU A 22 -15.82 24.00 -15.32
C LEU A 22 -14.49 23.93 -14.57
N THR A 23 -14.19 24.92 -13.74
CA THR A 23 -13.00 24.89 -12.86
C THR A 23 -13.07 23.72 -11.87
N ALA A 24 -14.23 23.49 -11.23
CA ALA A 24 -14.42 22.36 -10.33
C ALA A 24 -14.23 21.02 -11.05
N VAL A 25 -14.80 20.86 -12.25
CA VAL A 25 -14.62 19.66 -13.09
C VAL A 25 -13.16 19.47 -13.46
N ALA A 26 -12.45 20.53 -13.85
CA ALA A 26 -11.03 20.46 -14.19
C ALA A 26 -10.17 20.01 -13.00
N ILE A 27 -10.41 20.56 -11.81
CA ILE A 27 -9.69 20.18 -10.58
C ILE A 27 -9.99 18.72 -10.22
N ALA A 28 -11.25 18.30 -10.27
CA ALA A 28 -11.64 16.94 -9.94
C ALA A 28 -11.06 15.91 -10.92
N LEU A 29 -11.08 16.21 -12.23
CA LEU A 29 -10.45 15.37 -13.25
C LEU A 29 -8.95 15.26 -13.04
N PHE A 30 -8.28 16.36 -12.70
CA PHE A 30 -6.86 16.36 -12.40
C PHE A 30 -6.53 15.46 -11.20
N LEU A 31 -7.23 15.62 -10.08
CA LEU A 31 -7.04 14.79 -8.88
C LEU A 31 -7.35 13.31 -9.15
N ALA A 32 -8.46 13.03 -9.84
CA ALA A 32 -8.81 11.65 -10.19
C ALA A 32 -7.79 11.01 -11.14
N ALA A 33 -7.22 11.79 -12.07
CA ALA A 33 -6.16 11.31 -12.96
C ALA A 33 -4.86 11.02 -12.18
N CYS A 34 -4.49 11.85 -11.20
CA CYS A 34 -3.37 11.58 -10.31
C CYS A 34 -3.58 10.28 -9.52
N GLY A 35 -4.74 10.12 -8.86
CA GLY A 35 -5.04 8.92 -8.09
C GLY A 35 -5.10 7.66 -8.96
N ALA A 36 -5.70 7.75 -10.16
CA ALA A 36 -5.74 6.63 -11.11
C ALA A 36 -4.36 6.25 -11.63
N TRP A 37 -3.50 7.25 -11.91
CA TRP A 37 -2.11 7.03 -12.30
C TRP A 37 -1.32 6.34 -11.17
N GLN A 38 -1.47 6.80 -9.93
CA GLN A 38 -0.84 6.18 -8.77
C GLN A 38 -1.30 4.72 -8.56
N LEU A 39 -2.59 4.44 -8.74
CA LEU A 39 -3.11 3.06 -8.72
C LEU A 39 -2.54 2.20 -9.84
N ALA A 40 -2.37 2.77 -11.03
CA ALA A 40 -1.88 2.05 -12.21
C ALA A 40 -0.37 1.77 -12.19
N GLU A 41 0.43 2.60 -11.54
CA GLU A 41 1.88 2.44 -11.51
C GLU A 41 2.40 1.83 -10.19
N GLY A 42 1.53 1.71 -9.19
CA GLY A 42 1.84 1.07 -7.92
C GLY A 42 2.18 2.03 -6.78
N GLU A 43 2.32 1.46 -5.58
CA GLU A 43 2.46 2.21 -4.33
C GLU A 43 3.64 3.20 -4.31
N ALA A 44 4.72 2.89 -5.03
CA ALA A 44 5.93 3.70 -5.11
C ALA A 44 5.70 5.06 -5.79
N ARG A 45 4.63 5.21 -6.57
CA ARG A 45 4.29 6.47 -7.23
C ARG A 45 3.47 7.43 -6.37
N ALA A 46 2.91 6.98 -5.24
CA ALA A 46 2.25 7.90 -4.33
C ALA A 46 3.28 8.91 -3.76
N PRO A 47 2.91 10.19 -3.59
CA PRO A 47 3.80 11.23 -3.07
C PRO A 47 4.56 10.81 -1.81
N ALA A 48 5.87 10.56 -1.95
CA ALA A 48 6.72 10.06 -0.86
C ALA A 48 6.63 10.89 0.43
N PRO A 49 6.64 12.25 0.39
CA PRO A 49 6.51 13.05 1.60
C PRO A 49 5.20 12.79 2.36
N LEU A 50 4.08 12.58 1.66
CA LEU A 50 2.79 12.32 2.29
C LEU A 50 2.75 10.91 2.91
N ARG A 51 3.34 9.93 2.23
CA ARG A 51 3.49 8.58 2.76
C ARG A 51 4.32 8.58 4.05
N GLU A 52 5.46 9.27 4.05
CA GLU A 52 6.36 9.35 5.20
C GLU A 52 5.70 10.00 6.41
N VAL A 53 4.91 11.06 6.19
CA VAL A 53 4.08 11.66 7.26
C VAL A 53 3.09 10.63 7.82
N GLY A 54 2.47 9.82 6.95
CA GLY A 54 1.58 8.73 7.36
C GLY A 54 2.26 7.70 8.26
N VAL A 55 3.45 7.26 7.85
CA VAL A 55 4.28 6.31 8.62
C VAL A 55 4.72 6.93 9.94
N ALA A 56 5.20 8.17 9.93
CA ALA A 56 5.77 8.83 11.11
C ALA A 56 4.71 9.21 12.15
N LEU A 57 3.55 9.72 11.73
CA LEU A 57 2.51 10.20 12.65
C LEU A 57 1.55 9.10 13.11
N PHE A 58 1.29 8.10 12.25
CA PHE A 58 0.26 7.10 12.51
C PHE A 58 0.78 5.66 12.55
N SER A 59 2.11 5.47 12.42
CA SER A 59 2.75 4.14 12.38
C SER A 59 2.15 3.21 11.34
N TRP A 60 1.67 3.77 10.23
CA TRP A 60 1.08 3.00 9.14
C TRP A 60 2.14 2.24 8.36
N SER A 61 1.75 1.10 7.79
CA SER A 61 2.58 0.45 6.78
C SER A 61 2.72 1.37 5.54
N PRO A 62 3.83 1.31 4.79
CA PRO A 62 4.01 2.12 3.58
C PRO A 62 2.87 1.94 2.56
N ALA A 63 2.39 0.70 2.41
CA ALA A 63 1.26 0.36 1.55
C ALA A 63 -0.04 1.03 2.02
N THR A 64 -0.32 0.98 3.33
CA THR A 64 -1.50 1.65 3.92
C THR A 64 -1.43 3.16 3.72
N ALA A 65 -0.25 3.76 3.94
CA ALA A 65 -0.06 5.19 3.74
C ALA A 65 -0.27 5.60 2.27
N ALA A 66 0.23 4.81 1.32
CA ALA A 66 0.01 5.05 -0.11
C ALA A 66 -1.49 4.98 -0.48
N ARG A 67 -2.23 3.98 0.03
CA ARG A 67 -3.68 3.87 -0.19
C ARG A 67 -4.45 5.04 0.41
N ALA A 68 -4.05 5.49 1.60
CA ALA A 68 -4.68 6.63 2.25
C ALA A 68 -4.51 7.91 1.41
N VAL A 69 -3.34 8.14 0.81
CA VAL A 69 -3.11 9.30 -0.08
C VAL A 69 -4.02 9.23 -1.30
N VAL A 70 -4.06 8.09 -2.01
CA VAL A 70 -4.95 7.89 -3.16
C VAL A 70 -6.42 8.10 -2.77
N ALA A 71 -6.85 7.55 -1.63
CA ALA A 71 -8.22 7.70 -1.15
C ALA A 71 -8.59 9.16 -0.86
N ILE A 72 -7.65 9.93 -0.28
CA ILE A 72 -7.83 11.37 -0.05
C ILE A 72 -7.94 12.14 -1.37
N GLU A 73 -7.15 11.79 -2.40
CA GLU A 73 -7.23 12.43 -3.72
C GLU A 73 -8.61 12.22 -4.37
N PHE A 74 -9.13 10.99 -4.37
CA PHE A 74 -10.47 10.70 -4.89
C PHE A 74 -11.57 11.34 -4.04
N ALA A 75 -11.41 11.36 -2.72
CA ALA A 75 -12.32 12.04 -1.80
C ALA A 75 -12.40 13.55 -2.09
N LEU A 76 -11.26 14.20 -2.29
CA LEU A 76 -11.21 15.61 -2.67
C LEU A 76 -11.81 15.85 -4.05
N ALA A 77 -11.55 14.98 -5.03
CA ALA A 77 -12.15 15.07 -6.36
C ALA A 77 -13.69 15.00 -6.30
N ALA A 78 -14.24 14.04 -5.55
CA ALA A 78 -15.67 13.87 -5.35
C ALA A 78 -16.29 15.05 -4.60
N ALA A 79 -15.64 15.53 -3.53
CA ALA A 79 -16.09 16.69 -2.76
C ALA A 79 -16.13 17.98 -3.61
N VAL A 80 -15.13 18.19 -4.47
CA VAL A 80 -15.06 19.32 -5.40
C VAL A 80 -16.20 19.26 -6.41
N LEU A 81 -16.49 18.09 -6.99
CA LEU A 81 -17.61 17.93 -7.93
C LEU A 81 -18.97 18.16 -7.26
N ALA A 82 -19.16 17.64 -6.05
CA ALA A 82 -20.43 17.74 -5.33
C ALA A 82 -20.70 19.16 -4.83
N ALA A 83 -19.70 19.83 -4.25
CA ALA A 83 -19.85 21.18 -3.72
C ALA A 83 -19.79 22.24 -4.83
N GLY A 84 -18.84 22.10 -5.77
CA GLY A 84 -18.60 23.07 -6.84
C GLY A 84 -18.31 24.50 -6.35
N THR A 85 -17.91 24.66 -5.08
CA THR A 85 -17.68 25.97 -4.47
C THR A 85 -16.25 26.43 -4.71
N ARG A 86 -16.06 27.75 -4.81
CA ARG A 86 -14.73 28.34 -4.94
C ARG A 86 -13.78 27.94 -3.80
N PHE A 87 -14.31 27.87 -2.57
CA PHE A 87 -13.53 27.46 -1.41
C PHE A 87 -13.00 26.02 -1.58
N MET A 88 -13.86 25.06 -1.93
CA MET A 88 -13.43 23.67 -2.14
C MET A 88 -12.43 23.56 -3.30
N ASN A 89 -12.64 24.30 -4.39
CA ASN A 89 -11.70 24.36 -5.50
C ASN A 89 -10.30 24.83 -5.04
N LEU A 90 -10.24 25.89 -4.22
CA LEU A 90 -8.97 26.41 -3.70
C LEU A 90 -8.30 25.45 -2.73
N VAL A 91 -9.06 24.80 -1.83
CA VAL A 91 -8.52 23.80 -0.90
C VAL A 91 -7.93 22.62 -1.67
N ALA A 92 -8.67 22.06 -2.62
CA ALA A 92 -8.23 20.92 -3.41
C ALA A 92 -7.00 21.24 -4.29
N ALA A 93 -7.03 22.35 -5.02
CA ALA A 93 -5.89 22.76 -5.84
C ALA A 93 -4.67 23.15 -4.99
N GLY A 94 -4.89 23.74 -3.81
CA GLY A 94 -3.85 24.06 -2.84
C GLY A 94 -3.19 22.81 -2.24
N ALA A 95 -3.98 21.80 -1.87
CA ALA A 95 -3.47 20.52 -1.39
C ALA A 95 -2.60 19.81 -2.45
N ALA A 96 -3.07 19.80 -3.71
CA ALA A 96 -2.31 19.25 -4.83
C ALA A 96 -1.00 20.01 -5.09
N ALA A 97 -1.05 21.35 -5.07
CA ALA A 97 0.14 22.19 -5.20
C ALA A 97 1.15 21.95 -4.09
N PHE A 98 0.69 21.82 -2.84
CA PHE A 98 1.53 21.53 -1.69
C PHE A 98 2.20 20.16 -1.81
N ALA A 99 1.45 19.12 -2.17
CA ALA A 99 1.99 17.78 -2.39
C ALA A 99 3.04 17.76 -3.51
N ALA A 100 2.77 18.43 -4.63
CA ALA A 100 3.70 18.56 -5.75
C ALA A 100 4.98 19.32 -5.34
N LEU A 101 4.84 20.44 -4.62
CA LEU A 101 5.98 21.21 -4.12
C LEU A 101 6.83 20.41 -3.14
N ALA A 102 6.21 19.62 -2.25
CA ALA A 102 6.93 18.73 -1.34
C ALA A 102 7.74 17.67 -2.10
N CYS A 103 7.18 17.12 -3.18
CA CYS A 103 7.88 16.17 -4.04
C CYS A 103 9.05 16.83 -4.80
N VAL A 104 8.88 18.05 -5.32
CA VAL A 104 9.98 18.81 -5.95
C VAL A 104 11.08 19.09 -4.93
N SER A 105 10.73 19.58 -3.74
CA SER A 105 11.69 19.88 -2.66
C SER A 105 12.53 18.65 -2.30
N ARG A 106 11.89 17.48 -2.21
CA ARG A 106 12.59 16.22 -1.96
C ARG A 106 13.52 15.83 -3.10
N GLY A 107 13.07 15.92 -4.35
CA GLY A 107 13.91 15.58 -5.53
C GLY A 107 15.09 16.53 -5.74
N LEU A 108 15.06 17.73 -5.15
CA LEU A 108 16.20 18.65 -5.13
C LEU A 108 17.15 18.41 -3.96
N SER A 109 16.79 17.55 -3.01
CA SER A 109 17.61 17.29 -1.83
C SER A 109 18.77 16.34 -2.20
N PRO A 110 20.01 16.63 -1.77
CA PRO A 110 21.19 15.83 -2.12
C PRO A 110 21.17 14.39 -1.57
N ALA A 111 20.24 14.09 -0.66
CA ALA A 111 19.99 12.75 -0.11
C ALA A 111 19.07 11.89 -0.99
N SER A 112 18.44 12.47 -2.02
CA SER A 112 17.67 11.70 -3.00
C SER A 112 18.63 11.14 -4.04
N GLY A 113 18.77 9.81 -4.08
CA GLY A 113 19.66 9.12 -5.03
C GLY A 113 19.32 9.38 -6.50
N GLU A 114 20.12 8.78 -7.38
CA GLU A 114 20.26 9.07 -8.83
C GLU A 114 18.98 8.91 -9.68
N ASP A 115 17.92 8.27 -9.17
CA ASP A 115 16.70 7.93 -9.93
C ASP A 115 15.48 8.85 -9.72
N SER A 116 15.62 9.97 -9.02
CA SER A 116 14.45 10.83 -8.73
C SER A 116 14.08 11.74 -9.92
N SER A 117 13.15 11.28 -10.76
CA SER A 117 12.61 12.09 -11.86
C SER A 117 11.77 13.28 -11.33
N VAL A 118 12.33 14.50 -11.33
CA VAL A 118 11.66 15.71 -10.82
C VAL A 118 10.61 16.28 -11.80
N LEU A 119 10.61 15.83 -13.06
CA LEU A 119 9.75 16.35 -14.12
C LEU A 119 8.25 16.21 -13.82
N VAL A 120 7.82 15.05 -13.31
CA VAL A 120 6.40 14.79 -13.02
C VAL A 120 5.89 15.69 -11.87
N PRO A 121 6.59 15.81 -10.72
CA PRO A 121 6.25 16.79 -9.70
C PRO A 121 6.18 18.25 -10.19
N ILE A 122 7.11 18.67 -11.05
CA ILE A 122 7.11 20.04 -11.61
C ILE A 122 5.88 20.28 -12.48
N ALA A 123 5.53 19.33 -13.35
CA ALA A 123 4.35 19.42 -14.19
C ALA A 123 3.06 19.49 -13.34
N ALA A 124 2.96 18.64 -12.31
CA ALA A 124 1.83 18.66 -11.38
C ALA A 124 1.74 20.00 -10.61
N LEU A 125 2.87 20.58 -10.22
CA LEU A 125 2.92 21.89 -9.55
C LEU A 125 2.45 23.01 -10.47
N ALA A 126 2.94 23.03 -11.72
CA ALA A 126 2.53 24.03 -12.72
C ALA A 126 1.03 23.95 -13.04
N LEU A 127 0.49 22.73 -13.19
CA LEU A 127 -0.94 22.50 -13.39
C LEU A 127 -1.75 22.97 -12.17
N SER A 128 -1.32 22.63 -10.96
CA SER A 128 -2.00 23.04 -9.73
C SER A 128 -2.00 24.56 -9.56
N ALA A 129 -0.88 25.24 -9.86
CA ALA A 129 -0.80 26.70 -9.86
C ALA A 129 -1.75 27.34 -10.89
N GLY A 130 -1.84 26.76 -12.09
CA GLY A 130 -2.80 27.17 -13.11
C GLY A 130 -4.25 27.01 -12.65
N LEU A 131 -4.58 25.90 -11.97
CA LEU A 131 -5.91 25.66 -11.41
C LEU A 131 -6.25 26.62 -10.26
N ILE A 132 -5.29 26.96 -9.39
CA ILE A 132 -5.45 27.99 -8.36
C ILE A 132 -5.71 29.35 -9.02
N PHE A 133 -4.96 29.70 -10.06
CA PHE A 133 -5.19 30.94 -10.81
C PHE A 133 -6.60 30.99 -11.41
N LEU A 134 -7.04 29.90 -12.06
CA LEU A 134 -8.42 29.79 -12.57
C LEU A 134 -9.48 29.87 -11.46
N ALA A 135 -9.23 29.28 -10.28
CA ALA A 135 -10.15 29.32 -9.14
C ALA A 135 -10.17 30.70 -8.43
N THR A 136 -9.11 31.49 -8.58
CA THR A 136 -9.04 32.85 -8.01
C THR A 136 -9.61 33.92 -8.93
N GLN A 137 -9.73 33.67 -10.23
CA GLN A 137 -10.39 34.59 -11.15
C GLN A 137 -11.83 34.83 -10.72
N LYS A 138 -12.11 36.06 -10.28
CA LYS A 138 -13.43 36.48 -9.85
C LYS A 138 -14.32 36.55 -11.08
N SER A 139 -15.26 35.61 -11.21
CA SER A 139 -16.25 35.68 -12.28
C SER A 139 -17.10 36.93 -12.07
N GLU A 140 -16.95 37.94 -12.94
CA GLU A 140 -17.84 39.11 -12.97
C GLU A 140 -19.30 38.69 -13.17
N ALA A 141 -19.56 37.49 -13.70
CA ALA A 141 -20.90 36.92 -13.78
C ALA A 141 -21.50 36.68 -12.39
N GLU A 142 -20.70 36.39 -11.36
CA GLU A 142 -21.18 36.25 -9.98
C GLU A 142 -21.45 37.59 -9.31
N ALA A 143 -20.85 38.68 -9.81
CA ALA A 143 -21.14 40.05 -9.36
C ALA A 143 -22.37 40.65 -10.06
N ARG A 144 -22.71 40.20 -11.28
CA ARG A 144 -23.84 40.71 -12.07
C ARG A 144 -25.09 39.82 -12.06
N ALA A 145 -24.99 38.55 -11.67
CA ALA A 145 -26.17 37.70 -11.58
C ALA A 145 -27.08 38.20 -10.45
N PRO A 146 -28.30 38.70 -10.74
CA PRO A 146 -29.27 38.98 -9.70
C PRO A 146 -29.53 37.68 -8.93
N ARG A 147 -29.88 37.81 -7.65
CA ARG A 147 -30.26 36.76 -6.68
C ARG A 147 -31.43 35.85 -7.13
N ALA A 148 -31.74 35.78 -8.42
CA ALA A 148 -32.71 34.92 -9.03
C ALA A 148 -32.33 33.46 -8.74
N ARG A 149 -33.07 32.88 -7.78
CA ARG A 149 -33.16 31.46 -7.43
C ARG A 149 -31.99 30.63 -7.96
N ARG A 150 -30.90 30.58 -7.18
CA ARG A 150 -30.04 29.40 -7.20
C ARG A 150 -30.94 28.22 -6.81
N VAL A 151 -31.45 27.47 -7.79
CA VAL A 151 -32.04 26.14 -7.61
C VAL A 151 -30.87 25.21 -7.28
N GLY A 152 -30.30 25.42 -6.10
CA GLY A 152 -29.16 24.71 -5.57
C GLY A 152 -29.46 24.38 -4.12
N LEU A 153 -29.00 23.20 -3.72
CA LEU A 153 -29.00 22.75 -2.33
C LEU A 153 -28.41 23.84 -1.43
N SER A 154 -28.92 23.97 -0.20
CA SER A 154 -28.36 24.92 0.76
C SER A 154 -26.85 24.64 0.97
N PRO A 155 -26.06 25.60 1.45
CA PRO A 155 -24.65 25.38 1.73
C PRO A 155 -24.41 24.17 2.65
N ALA A 156 -25.29 23.94 3.62
CA ALA A 156 -25.25 22.78 4.50
C ALA A 156 -25.48 21.46 3.75
N TRP A 157 -26.48 21.42 2.86
CA TRP A 157 -26.73 20.24 2.02
C TRP A 157 -25.60 19.97 1.02
N SER A 158 -24.97 21.02 0.49
CA SER A 158 -23.81 20.89 -0.40
C SER A 158 -22.59 20.33 0.36
N ALA A 159 -22.37 20.77 1.60
CA ALA A 159 -21.32 20.23 2.47
C ALA A 159 -21.58 18.76 2.85
N LEU A 160 -22.83 18.40 3.18
CA LEU A 160 -23.21 17.01 3.46
C LEU A 160 -23.05 16.12 2.22
N ALA A 161 -23.48 16.60 1.04
CA ALA A 161 -23.28 15.87 -0.22
C ALA A 161 -21.80 15.67 -0.52
N ALA A 162 -20.97 16.69 -0.31
CA ALA A 162 -19.52 16.58 -0.48
C ALA A 162 -18.89 15.60 0.51
N LEU A 163 -19.30 15.61 1.78
CA LEU A 163 -18.82 14.67 2.79
C LEU A 163 -19.21 13.23 2.44
N ALA A 164 -20.47 13.00 2.06
CA ALA A 164 -20.97 11.69 1.65
C ALA A 164 -20.28 11.16 0.39
N ALA A 165 -20.05 12.02 -0.60
CA ALA A 165 -19.33 11.66 -1.82
C ALA A 165 -17.87 11.31 -1.52
N ALA A 166 -17.22 12.11 -0.66
CA ALA A 166 -15.84 11.90 -0.23
C ALA A 166 -15.65 10.60 0.55
N THR A 167 -16.53 10.28 1.51
CA THR A 167 -16.45 9.05 2.30
C THR A 167 -16.71 7.81 1.45
N ALA A 168 -17.71 7.86 0.57
CA ALA A 168 -17.98 6.76 -0.36
C ALA A 168 -16.79 6.51 -1.29
N SER A 169 -16.23 7.55 -1.93
CA SER A 169 -15.09 7.38 -2.82
C SER A 169 -13.86 6.86 -2.07
N ALA A 170 -13.58 7.37 -0.87
CA ALA A 170 -12.46 6.90 -0.05
C ALA A 170 -12.59 5.41 0.27
N HIS A 171 -13.77 4.96 0.68
CA HIS A 171 -14.04 3.55 0.97
C HIS A 171 -13.84 2.69 -0.28
N PHE A 172 -14.41 3.07 -1.42
CA PHE A 172 -14.23 2.30 -2.65
C PHE A 172 -12.77 2.20 -3.07
N THR A 173 -12.00 3.28 -2.94
CA THR A 173 -10.60 3.31 -3.35
C THR A 173 -9.68 2.55 -2.40
N ALA A 174 -10.03 2.43 -1.12
CA ALA A 174 -9.27 1.65 -0.15
C ALA A 174 -9.26 0.14 -0.49
N ASP A 175 -10.31 -0.33 -1.17
CA ASP A 175 -10.48 -1.72 -1.60
C ASP A 175 -9.84 -2.01 -2.96
N ILE A 176 -9.46 -1.00 -3.74
CA ILE A 176 -8.82 -1.20 -5.06
C ILE A 176 -7.36 -1.58 -4.87
N PRO A 177 -6.91 -2.74 -5.36
CA PRO A 177 -5.50 -3.10 -5.30
C PRO A 177 -4.68 -2.19 -6.23
N PHE A 178 -3.49 -1.81 -5.78
CA PHE A 178 -2.49 -1.24 -6.67
C PHE A 178 -2.17 -2.25 -7.80
N ARG A 179 -2.00 -1.75 -9.02
CA ARG A 179 -1.45 -2.57 -10.09
C ARG A 179 -0.04 -2.98 -9.68
N ASP A 180 0.18 -4.28 -9.63
CA ASP A 180 1.52 -4.82 -9.54
C ASP A 180 2.12 -4.78 -10.96
N PRO A 181 3.16 -3.97 -11.22
CA PRO A 181 3.81 -3.90 -12.53
C PRO A 181 4.44 -5.25 -12.94
N ASN A 182 4.63 -6.16 -11.99
CA ASN A 182 5.11 -7.52 -12.22
C ASN A 182 3.97 -8.55 -12.34
N ALA A 183 2.71 -8.14 -12.17
CA ALA A 183 1.57 -9.02 -12.45
C ALA A 183 1.50 -9.29 -13.96
N ALA A 184 1.50 -10.58 -14.31
CA ALA A 184 1.38 -11.04 -15.69
C ALA A 184 0.14 -10.39 -16.37
N PRO A 185 0.26 -9.98 -17.66
CA PRO A 185 -0.85 -9.35 -18.37
C PRO A 185 -2.08 -10.26 -18.38
N PRO A 186 -3.30 -9.69 -18.29
CA PRO A 186 -4.52 -10.48 -18.35
C PRO A 186 -4.57 -11.22 -19.71
N PRO A 187 -4.91 -12.52 -19.72
CA PRO A 187 -4.92 -13.29 -20.95
C PRO A 187 -6.01 -12.78 -21.90
N ALA A 188 -5.72 -12.87 -23.20
CA ALA A 188 -6.63 -12.44 -24.27
C ALA A 188 -8.02 -13.11 -24.14
N PRO A 189 -9.11 -12.40 -24.50
CA PRO A 189 -10.46 -12.95 -24.40
C PRO A 189 -10.58 -14.18 -25.30
N GLY A 190 -10.71 -15.36 -24.70
CA GLY A 190 -10.81 -16.65 -25.39
C GLY A 190 -9.80 -17.72 -24.96
N ALA A 191 -8.76 -17.36 -24.19
CA ALA A 191 -7.94 -18.35 -23.50
C ALA A 191 -8.71 -18.88 -22.29
N ALA A 192 -8.91 -20.20 -22.20
CA ALA A 192 -9.50 -20.84 -21.05
C ALA A 192 -8.75 -20.41 -19.77
N PRO A 193 -9.44 -20.17 -18.64
CA PRO A 193 -8.79 -19.74 -17.42
C PRO A 193 -7.91 -20.88 -16.90
N VAL A 194 -6.61 -20.85 -17.19
CA VAL A 194 -5.61 -21.49 -16.33
C VAL A 194 -5.41 -20.56 -15.14
N ARG A 195 -6.50 -20.38 -14.38
CA ARG A 195 -6.43 -19.96 -12.99
C ARG A 195 -6.30 -21.28 -12.24
N GLU A 196 -5.13 -21.88 -12.31
CA GLU A 196 -4.82 -22.98 -11.40
C GLU A 196 -4.83 -22.34 -10.02
N ALA A 197 -5.96 -22.46 -9.33
CA ALA A 197 -6.11 -22.02 -7.98
C ALA A 197 -5.07 -22.80 -7.19
N ALA A 198 -3.92 -22.19 -6.91
CA ALA A 198 -2.89 -22.78 -6.07
C ALA A 198 -3.61 -23.35 -4.85
N THR A 199 -3.56 -24.68 -4.73
CA THR A 199 -4.34 -25.39 -3.72
C THR A 199 -3.94 -24.80 -2.37
N ARG A 200 -4.89 -24.19 -1.67
CA ARG A 200 -4.62 -23.57 -0.37
C ARG A 200 -4.59 -24.68 0.67
N ILE A 201 -3.46 -24.86 1.33
CA ILE A 201 -3.28 -25.89 2.34
C ILE A 201 -3.04 -25.19 3.66
N ASP A 202 -3.94 -25.40 4.61
CA ASP A 202 -3.83 -24.91 5.97
C ASP A 202 -2.94 -25.85 6.79
N LEU A 203 -1.94 -25.28 7.46
CA LEU A 203 -0.96 -25.96 8.29
C LEU A 203 -1.07 -25.46 9.73
N ASP A 204 -2.30 -25.36 10.26
CA ASP A 204 -2.54 -25.12 11.68
C ASP A 204 -2.16 -26.35 12.51
N MET A 205 -1.18 -26.18 13.40
CA MET A 205 -0.63 -27.24 14.24
C MET A 205 -1.23 -27.26 15.64
N ARG A 206 -1.91 -26.18 16.07
CA ARG A 206 -2.45 -26.06 17.43
C ARG A 206 -3.44 -27.17 17.82
N PRO A 207 -4.32 -27.65 16.93
CA PRO A 207 -5.22 -28.76 17.25
C PRO A 207 -4.51 -30.09 17.55
N TYR A 208 -3.21 -30.20 17.23
CA TYR A 208 -2.41 -31.41 17.37
C TYR A 208 -1.47 -31.36 18.57
N ASP A 209 -1.61 -30.38 19.46
CA ASP A 209 -0.84 -30.35 20.70
C ASP A 209 -1.10 -31.61 21.54
N GLY A 210 -0.03 -32.27 21.97
CA GLY A 210 -0.08 -33.59 22.60
C GLY A 210 -0.29 -34.78 21.66
N ALA A 211 -0.48 -34.58 20.36
CA ALA A 211 -0.60 -35.67 19.38
C ALA A 211 0.77 -36.20 18.94
N ARG A 212 0.79 -37.36 18.25
CA ARG A 212 2.03 -37.83 17.59
C ARG A 212 2.34 -36.91 16.42
N PHE A 213 3.60 -36.55 16.26
CA PHE A 213 4.02 -35.65 15.18
C PHE A 213 3.68 -36.24 13.79
N ALA A 214 3.78 -37.57 13.64
CA ALA A 214 3.41 -38.28 12.41
C ALA A 214 1.95 -38.08 11.97
N ASP A 215 1.05 -37.73 12.89
CA ASP A 215 -0.39 -37.55 12.60
C ASP A 215 -0.72 -36.09 12.21
N THR A 216 0.29 -35.21 12.18
CA THR A 216 0.11 -33.78 11.88
C THR A 216 0.05 -33.49 10.38
N PRO A 217 -0.57 -32.36 9.97
CA PRO A 217 -0.60 -31.98 8.56
C PRO A 217 0.80 -31.69 8.02
N LEU A 218 1.75 -31.23 8.84
CA LEU A 218 3.13 -30.98 8.43
C LEU A 218 3.87 -32.27 8.08
N ALA A 219 3.70 -33.33 8.87
CA ALA A 219 4.32 -34.63 8.64
C ALA A 219 3.88 -35.28 7.31
N LYS A 220 2.66 -35.01 6.85
CA LYS A 220 2.16 -35.49 5.56
C LYS A 220 2.99 -34.98 4.37
N TYR A 221 3.49 -33.74 4.46
CA TYR A 221 4.22 -33.10 3.36
C TYR A 221 5.73 -33.17 3.55
N LEU A 222 6.20 -33.37 4.77
CA LEU A 222 7.62 -33.51 5.11
C LEU A 222 7.85 -34.78 5.93
N PRO A 223 7.77 -35.98 5.33
CA PRO A 223 7.99 -37.24 6.04
C PRO A 223 9.39 -37.34 6.66
N VAL A 224 10.38 -36.64 6.09
CA VAL A 224 11.73 -36.53 6.64
C VAL A 224 11.74 -35.99 8.08
N LEU A 225 10.81 -35.09 8.44
CA LEU A 225 10.72 -34.57 9.80
C LEU A 225 10.30 -35.66 10.80
N VAL A 226 9.44 -36.59 10.37
CA VAL A 226 9.03 -37.73 11.21
C VAL A 226 10.22 -38.64 11.49
N GLU A 227 11.05 -38.90 10.48
CA GLU A 227 12.26 -39.72 10.64
C GLU A 227 13.27 -39.07 11.58
N ARG A 228 13.46 -37.75 11.46
CA ARG A 228 14.42 -36.99 12.28
C ARG A 228 13.99 -36.82 13.73
N THR A 229 12.69 -36.75 14.00
CA THR A 229 12.12 -36.47 15.34
C THR A 229 11.62 -37.72 16.08
N ARG A 230 11.80 -38.90 15.50
CA ARG A 230 11.27 -40.16 16.07
C ARG A 230 11.85 -40.49 17.46
N ASP A 231 13.17 -40.41 17.58
CA ASP A 231 13.93 -40.89 18.75
C ASP A 231 14.77 -39.76 19.39
N ARG A 232 14.45 -38.50 19.08
CA ARG A 232 15.18 -37.32 19.57
C ARG A 232 14.23 -36.16 19.80
N ASP A 233 14.59 -35.33 20.75
CA ASP A 233 13.89 -34.07 21.02
C ASP A 233 14.35 -33.03 19.99
N ALA A 234 13.39 -32.27 19.45
CA ALA A 234 13.64 -31.37 18.37
C ALA A 234 12.73 -30.13 18.39
N TYR A 235 13.30 -29.01 17.96
CA TYR A 235 12.55 -27.82 17.58
C TYR A 235 12.34 -27.79 16.08
N ILE A 236 11.11 -27.63 15.64
CA ILE A 236 10.77 -27.41 14.23
C ILE A 236 10.30 -25.97 14.09
N VAL A 237 11.03 -25.17 13.33
CA VAL A 237 10.73 -23.74 13.13
C VAL A 237 10.27 -23.54 11.69
N VAL A 238 8.98 -23.26 11.50
CA VAL A 238 8.41 -22.99 10.18
C VAL A 238 8.41 -21.48 9.92
N TYR A 239 9.06 -21.06 8.83
CA TYR A 239 9.33 -19.66 8.55
C TYR A 239 9.23 -19.31 7.07
N SER A 240 8.99 -18.03 6.76
CA SER A 240 9.22 -17.47 5.42
C SER A 240 10.59 -16.81 5.35
N PRO A 241 11.38 -17.02 4.28
CA PRO A 241 12.64 -16.31 4.07
C PRO A 241 12.53 -14.78 4.09
N SER A 242 11.36 -14.22 3.74
CA SER A 242 11.10 -12.78 3.71
C SER A 242 10.49 -12.21 5.00
N CYS A 243 10.31 -13.04 6.04
CA CYS A 243 9.66 -12.64 7.28
C CYS A 243 10.67 -12.05 8.28
N GLY A 244 10.61 -10.72 8.47
CA GLY A 244 11.48 -10.01 9.43
C GLY A 244 11.35 -10.49 10.87
N THR A 245 10.12 -10.75 11.34
CA THR A 245 9.87 -11.31 12.69
C THR A 245 10.47 -12.71 12.86
N CYS A 246 10.46 -13.51 11.79
CA CYS A 246 11.06 -14.84 11.80
C CYS A 246 12.58 -14.74 11.96
N ARG A 247 13.23 -13.79 11.29
CA ARG A 247 14.66 -13.53 11.46
C ARG A 247 15.00 -13.15 12.91
N THR A 248 14.25 -12.24 13.53
CA THR A 248 14.46 -11.88 14.93
C THR A 248 14.34 -13.10 15.85
N LEU A 249 13.36 -13.97 15.61
CA LEU A 249 13.20 -15.20 16.39
C LEU A 249 14.42 -16.14 16.31
N PHE A 250 15.00 -16.31 15.12
CA PHE A 250 16.24 -17.07 14.95
C PHE A 250 17.43 -16.43 15.66
N ILE A 251 17.59 -15.11 15.51
CA ILE A 251 18.69 -14.35 16.15
C ILE A 251 18.64 -14.51 17.67
N ASP A 252 17.47 -14.34 18.25
CA ASP A 252 17.32 -14.28 19.70
C ASP A 252 17.38 -15.67 20.38
N ASN A 253 17.01 -16.74 19.67
CA ASN A 253 16.77 -18.05 20.29
C ASN A 253 17.54 -19.23 19.67
N PHE A 254 17.98 -19.13 18.41
CA PHE A 254 18.54 -20.26 17.65
C PHE A 254 19.93 -19.99 17.06
N LEU A 255 20.56 -18.86 17.40
CA LEU A 255 21.98 -18.58 17.08
C LEU A 255 22.96 -19.15 18.11
N VAL A 256 22.46 -19.82 19.15
CA VAL A 256 23.26 -20.48 20.18
C VAL A 256 23.22 -22.00 20.00
N PRO A 257 24.27 -22.72 20.39
CA PRO A 257 24.24 -24.18 20.42
C PRO A 257 23.13 -24.67 21.35
N LEU A 258 22.32 -25.60 20.84
CA LEU A 258 21.24 -26.26 21.58
C LEU A 258 21.54 -27.77 21.63
N ASP A 259 21.15 -28.41 22.73
CA ASP A 259 21.27 -29.87 22.87
C ASP A 259 20.22 -30.61 22.01
N ASP A 260 19.07 -29.95 21.79
CA ASP A 260 17.97 -30.44 20.95
C ASP A 260 18.24 -30.17 19.47
N LEU A 261 17.75 -31.07 18.60
CA LEU A 261 17.87 -30.91 17.15
C LEU A 261 17.01 -29.73 16.67
N VAL A 262 17.57 -28.83 15.83
CA VAL A 262 16.78 -27.74 15.23
C VAL A 262 16.56 -27.98 13.74
N LEU A 263 15.30 -28.06 13.34
CA LEU A 263 14.84 -28.26 11.97
C LEU A 263 14.15 -26.98 11.48
N ALA A 264 14.80 -26.25 10.58
CA ALA A 264 14.28 -24.99 10.05
C ALA A 264 13.56 -25.26 8.73
N VAL A 265 12.25 -25.07 8.71
CA VAL A 265 11.36 -25.37 7.57
C VAL A 265 10.98 -24.10 6.83
N ALA A 266 11.58 -23.89 5.67
CA ALA A 266 11.32 -22.76 4.78
C ALA A 266 10.03 -22.96 3.97
N ILE A 267 9.13 -21.98 4.04
CA ILE A 267 7.95 -21.89 3.20
C ILE A 267 8.37 -21.26 1.87
N PRO A 268 8.30 -22.00 0.74
CA PRO A 268 8.63 -21.45 -0.56
C PRO A 268 7.62 -20.37 -0.95
N LEU A 269 8.06 -19.42 -1.78
CA LEU A 269 7.16 -18.49 -2.43
C LEU A 269 6.17 -19.28 -3.29
N ALA A 270 4.90 -18.88 -3.28
CA ALA A 270 3.90 -19.49 -4.15
C ALA A 270 4.29 -19.29 -5.64
N ASP A 271 3.86 -20.19 -6.51
CA ASP A 271 4.15 -20.09 -7.94
C ASP A 271 3.66 -18.73 -8.50
N GLY A 272 4.59 -17.98 -9.12
CA GLY A 272 4.34 -16.63 -9.62
C GLY A 272 4.46 -15.50 -8.59
N ALA A 273 4.74 -15.81 -7.32
CA ALA A 273 5.13 -14.80 -6.34
C ALA A 273 6.64 -14.52 -6.47
N VAL A 274 6.99 -13.37 -7.03
CA VAL A 274 8.35 -12.85 -6.95
C VAL A 274 8.55 -12.35 -5.52
N ALA A 275 9.64 -12.72 -4.86
CA ALA A 275 10.05 -12.03 -3.64
C ALA A 275 10.03 -10.54 -3.98
N ALA A 276 9.26 -9.72 -3.26
CA ALA A 276 9.44 -8.28 -3.37
C ALA A 276 10.95 -8.05 -3.24
N ALA A 277 11.56 -7.45 -4.27
CA ALA A 277 12.99 -7.16 -4.29
C ALA A 277 13.27 -6.18 -3.14
N GLY A 278 13.37 -6.72 -1.93
CA GLY A 278 13.98 -6.10 -0.79
C GLY A 278 15.46 -6.32 -0.98
N ASP A 279 16.14 -5.26 -1.36
CA ASP A 279 17.58 -5.21 -1.46
C ASP A 279 18.22 -5.89 -0.24
N GLY A 280 18.94 -6.98 -0.47
CA GLY A 280 20.04 -7.43 0.39
C GLY A 280 19.71 -7.85 1.84
N GLU A 281 18.49 -8.29 2.15
CA GLU A 281 18.26 -8.85 3.48
C GLU A 281 19.02 -10.19 3.62
N PRO A 282 19.91 -10.33 4.63
CA PRO A 282 20.75 -11.51 4.76
C PRO A 282 19.90 -12.77 4.99
N PRO A 283 20.36 -13.93 4.50
CA PRO A 283 19.70 -15.20 4.73
C PRO A 283 19.55 -15.47 6.24
N ILE A 284 18.53 -16.23 6.63
CA ILE A 284 18.37 -16.63 8.03
C ILE A 284 19.58 -17.48 8.43
N GLU A 285 20.34 -16.96 9.38
CA GLU A 285 21.43 -17.67 10.03
C GLU A 285 20.87 -18.45 11.23
N CYS A 286 21.26 -19.72 11.33
CA CYS A 286 20.96 -20.56 12.47
C CYS A 286 22.19 -21.41 12.79
N TYR A 287 22.45 -21.60 14.09
CA TYR A 287 23.54 -22.44 14.55
C TYR A 287 23.12 -23.92 14.50
N ASP A 288 23.81 -24.72 13.68
CA ASP A 288 23.60 -26.17 13.52
C ASP A 288 22.16 -26.62 13.15
N CYS A 289 21.39 -25.74 12.47
CA CYS A 289 20.08 -26.09 11.93
C CYS A 289 20.18 -26.99 10.69
N GLU A 290 19.31 -28.00 10.59
CA GLU A 290 19.01 -28.66 9.32
C GLU A 290 17.92 -27.85 8.57
N MET A 291 18.30 -27.27 7.44
CA MET A 291 17.42 -26.45 6.62
C MET A 291 16.63 -27.34 5.65
N ILE A 292 15.30 -27.32 5.76
CA ILE A 292 14.37 -28.10 4.95
C ILE A 292 13.38 -27.12 4.31
N SER A 293 12.86 -27.41 3.12
CA SER A 293 11.82 -26.58 2.48
C SER A 293 10.57 -27.38 2.21
N LEU A 294 9.41 -26.74 2.38
CA LEU A 294 8.14 -27.31 1.95
C LEU A 294 8.11 -27.50 0.43
N PRO A 295 7.34 -28.48 -0.08
CA PRO A 295 7.13 -28.62 -1.52
C PRO A 295 6.57 -27.34 -2.15
N ALA A 296 7.06 -27.01 -3.35
CA ALA A 296 6.50 -25.95 -4.17
C ALA A 296 5.12 -26.33 -4.72
N GLY A 297 4.33 -25.33 -5.16
CA GLY A 297 2.99 -25.53 -5.74
C GLY A 297 1.83 -24.95 -4.93
N PRO A 298 1.52 -25.49 -3.74
CA PRO A 298 0.38 -25.02 -2.96
C PRO A 298 0.65 -23.69 -2.26
N ALA A 299 -0.43 -22.95 -1.99
CA ALA A 299 -0.37 -21.77 -1.14
C ALA A 299 -0.49 -22.23 0.33
N TRP A 300 0.65 -22.28 1.01
CA TRP A 300 0.76 -22.65 2.42
C TRP A 300 0.18 -21.56 3.32
N ILE A 301 -0.89 -21.87 4.06
CA ILE A 301 -1.46 -20.99 5.07
C ILE A 301 -0.86 -21.41 6.42
N VAL A 302 0.08 -20.61 6.93
CA VAL A 302 0.77 -20.83 8.22
C VAL A 302 0.83 -19.52 9.00
N ALA A 303 0.62 -19.61 10.31
CA ALA A 303 0.79 -18.51 11.25
C ALA A 303 2.28 -18.29 11.58
N GLN A 304 3.04 -17.68 10.67
CA GLN A 304 4.49 -17.46 10.84
C GLN A 304 4.82 -16.37 11.88
N PRO A 305 5.98 -16.47 12.58
CA PRO A 305 6.78 -17.69 12.75
C PRO A 305 6.01 -18.72 13.58
N MET A 306 6.18 -20.00 13.26
CA MET A 306 5.62 -21.10 14.05
C MET A 306 6.75 -21.98 14.56
N VAL A 307 6.79 -22.21 15.87
CA VAL A 307 7.77 -23.05 16.56
C VAL A 307 7.04 -24.24 17.17
N LEU A 308 7.54 -25.44 16.89
CA LEU A 308 7.02 -26.69 17.42
C LEU A 308 8.11 -27.34 18.25
N LYS A 309 7.75 -27.86 19.43
CA LYS A 309 8.63 -28.76 20.19
C LYS A 309 8.12 -30.18 20.08
N VAL A 310 8.99 -31.09 19.62
CA VAL A 310 8.70 -32.52 19.53
C VAL A 310 9.61 -33.24 20.51
N GLU A 311 9.03 -34.09 21.37
CA GLU A 311 9.76 -34.96 22.28
C GLU A 311 9.37 -36.40 22.00
N ASN A 312 10.36 -37.26 21.72
CA ASN A 312 10.15 -38.67 21.38
C ASN A 312 9.02 -38.91 20.36
N GLY A 313 9.01 -38.13 19.27
CA GLY A 313 8.00 -38.20 18.20
C GLY A 313 6.61 -37.68 18.57
N LYS A 314 6.43 -37.07 19.74
CA LYS A 314 5.18 -36.44 20.20
C LYS A 314 5.31 -34.92 20.16
N LEU A 315 4.31 -34.26 19.59
CA LEU A 315 4.23 -32.79 19.64
C LEU A 315 3.83 -32.40 21.07
N VAL A 316 4.71 -31.72 21.79
CA VAL A 316 4.49 -31.34 23.20
C VAL A 316 4.20 -29.85 23.36
N CYS A 317 4.50 -29.05 22.35
CA CYS A 317 4.26 -27.61 22.38
C CYS A 317 4.13 -27.05 20.97
N VAL A 318 3.17 -26.14 20.78
CA VAL A 318 2.99 -25.35 19.57
C VAL A 318 2.94 -23.86 19.94
N SER A 319 3.83 -23.07 19.32
CA SER A 319 3.87 -21.61 19.47
C SER A 319 3.77 -20.98 18.09
N ASP A 320 2.87 -20.02 17.95
CA ASP A 320 2.73 -19.22 16.74
C ASP A 320 2.45 -17.75 17.11
N ARG A 321 2.22 -16.90 16.10
CA ARG A 321 1.89 -15.48 16.33
C ARG A 321 0.64 -15.23 17.19
N PHE A 322 -0.19 -16.26 17.41
CA PHE A 322 -1.45 -16.17 18.13
C PHE A 322 -1.35 -16.72 19.57
N GLY A 323 -0.25 -17.37 19.96
CA GLY A 323 -0.01 -17.80 21.33
C GLY A 323 0.93 -19.00 21.47
N GLY A 324 1.22 -19.37 22.72
CA GLY A 324 2.15 -20.44 23.08
C GLY A 324 3.58 -19.94 23.29
N ASN A 325 4.34 -20.61 24.15
CA ASN A 325 5.76 -20.35 24.33
C ASN A 325 6.52 -21.69 24.29
N CYS A 326 7.11 -21.98 23.14
CA CYS A 326 7.87 -23.20 22.91
C CYS A 326 9.34 -22.88 22.64
N LEU A 327 9.82 -21.76 23.18
CA LEU A 327 11.19 -21.31 22.94
C LEU A 327 12.17 -22.06 23.85
N PRO A 328 13.41 -22.28 23.39
CA PRO A 328 14.45 -22.86 24.22
C PRO A 328 14.61 -22.11 25.55
N GLY A 329 14.72 -22.83 26.66
CA GLY A 329 14.87 -22.23 27.99
C GLY A 329 13.59 -21.69 28.63
N SER A 330 12.45 -21.72 27.92
CA SER A 330 11.13 -21.54 28.55
C SER A 330 10.63 -22.87 29.11
N SER A 331 11.22 -23.31 30.22
CA SER A 331 10.57 -24.34 31.03
C SER A 331 9.33 -23.72 31.68
N GLU A 332 8.17 -24.37 31.53
CA GLU A 332 7.05 -24.18 32.47
C GLU A 332 7.51 -24.28 33.93
#